data_AF-A0A3M8GDB2-F1
#
_entry.id   AF-A0A3M8GDB2-F1
#
_cell.length_a   1.000
_cell.length_b   1.000
_cell.length_c   1.000
_cell.angle_alpha   90.00
_cell.angle_beta   90.00
_cell.angle_gamma   90.00
#
_symmetry.space_group_name_H-M   'P 1'
#
loop_
_entity.id
_entity.type
_entity.pdbx_description
1 polymer ?
#
loop_
_entity_poly.entity_id
_entity_poly.type
_entity_poly.pdbx_seq_one_letter_code
_entity_poly.pdbx_strand_id
1 'polypeptide(L)'
;MKIKRKIKIENLVYIVLIILLLIFVSCSNDSEDDFLNSDDIENPSDDTNGDDTDDDDDNEATVNYVDDIQPIMSAACTTCHGQPPTNGAPSSFVTFSQVSQRANSIFNRMNLSSGAPGAMPPSGRLPQATIDLVQEWIDAGTPEE
;
A
#
# COMPACT_ATOMS: atom_id res chain seq x y z
N MET A 1 8.93 50.41 -29.74
CA MET A 1 9.27 49.53 -30.88
C MET A 1 9.17 48.07 -30.42
N LYS A 2 8.20 47.28 -30.92
CA LYS A 2 7.94 45.90 -30.44
C LYS A 2 8.80 44.90 -31.22
N ILE A 3 9.74 44.24 -30.55
CA ILE A 3 10.59 43.20 -31.12
C ILE A 3 9.80 41.88 -31.10
N LYS A 4 9.39 41.38 -32.27
CA LYS A 4 8.80 40.04 -32.40
C LYS A 4 9.91 39.04 -32.74
N ARG A 5 10.33 38.21 -31.78
CA ARG A 5 11.23 37.07 -32.05
C ARG A 5 10.39 35.93 -32.64
N LYS A 6 10.71 35.49 -33.86
CA LYS A 6 10.07 34.32 -34.50
C LYS A 6 10.88 33.07 -34.16
N ILE A 7 10.34 32.21 -33.30
CA ILE A 7 10.93 30.90 -32.98
C ILE A 7 10.55 29.93 -34.10
N LYS A 8 11.54 29.23 -34.68
CA LYS A 8 11.31 28.24 -35.76
C LYS A 8 10.73 26.96 -35.18
N ILE A 9 9.84 26.29 -35.93
CA ILE A 9 9.11 25.09 -35.48
C ILE A 9 10.06 23.95 -35.11
N GLU A 10 11.16 23.78 -35.84
CA GLU A 10 12.25 22.83 -35.50
C GLU A 10 12.76 23.05 -34.07
N ASN A 11 12.98 24.31 -33.68
CA ASN A 11 13.44 24.67 -32.35
C ASN A 11 12.33 24.49 -31.30
N LEU A 12 11.05 24.61 -31.69
CA LEU A 12 9.91 24.38 -30.81
C LEU A 12 9.78 22.88 -30.48
N VAL A 13 10.01 21.99 -31.46
CA VAL A 13 9.99 20.54 -31.25
C VAL A 13 11.11 20.10 -30.30
N TYR A 14 12.33 20.64 -30.48
CA TYR A 14 13.45 20.38 -29.57
C TYR A 14 13.18 20.90 -28.15
N ILE A 15 12.59 22.09 -28.00
CA ILE A 15 12.22 22.64 -26.69
C ILE A 15 11.18 21.75 -26.02
N VAL A 16 10.16 21.27 -26.75
CA VAL A 16 9.12 20.38 -26.21
C VAL A 16 9.72 19.03 -25.80
N LEU A 17 10.63 18.45 -26.59
CA LEU A 17 11.31 17.20 -26.23
C LEU A 17 12.19 17.34 -24.99
N ILE A 18 12.93 18.45 -24.84
CA ILE A 18 13.75 18.73 -23.66
C ILE A 18 12.87 18.91 -22.42
N ILE A 19 11.74 19.63 -22.54
CA ILE A 19 10.79 19.80 -21.42
C ILE A 19 10.17 18.46 -21.02
N LEU A 20 9.82 17.59 -21.99
CA LEU A 20 9.27 16.26 -21.71
C LEU A 20 10.27 15.35 -20.99
N LEU A 21 11.57 15.50 -21.27
CA LEU A 21 12.65 14.74 -20.63
C LEU A 21 12.95 15.23 -19.20
N LEU A 22 12.73 16.52 -18.92
CA LEU A 22 12.90 17.12 -17.59
C LEU A 22 11.76 16.77 -16.60
N ILE A 23 10.59 16.33 -17.08
CA ILE A 23 9.46 15.94 -16.23
C ILE A 23 9.67 14.55 -15.60
N PHE A 24 10.53 13.70 -16.18
CA PHE A 24 10.86 12.37 -15.62
C PHE A 24 11.95 12.41 -14.52
N VAL A 25 12.56 13.57 -14.23
CA VAL A 25 13.63 13.74 -13.22
C VAL A 25 13.16 14.71 -12.12
N SER A 26 11.93 14.53 -11.63
CA SER A 26 11.46 15.18 -10.40
C SER A 26 10.56 14.23 -9.62
N CYS A 27 11.18 13.16 -9.14
CA CYS A 27 10.93 12.61 -7.81
C CYS A 27 12.30 12.47 -7.13
N SER A 28 12.71 13.48 -6.36
CA SER A 28 13.66 13.26 -5.27
C SER A 28 12.82 12.79 -4.08
N ASN A 29 13.02 11.55 -3.68
CA ASN A 29 12.42 10.99 -2.47
C ASN A 29 13.13 11.62 -1.26
N ASP A 30 12.43 12.54 -0.61
CA ASP A 30 12.84 13.19 0.64
C ASP A 30 12.29 12.31 1.77
N SER A 31 13.15 11.44 2.30
CA SER A 31 12.89 10.74 3.55
C SER A 31 13.74 11.43 4.60
N GLU A 32 13.10 12.14 5.53
CA GLU A 32 13.77 12.83 6.63
C GLU A 32 14.35 11.79 7.60
N ASP A 33 15.67 11.69 7.57
CA ASP A 33 16.53 11.05 8.55
C ASP A 33 16.68 11.95 9.78
N ASP A 34 15.74 11.86 10.73
CA ASP A 34 15.85 12.55 12.03
C ASP A 34 16.76 11.80 13.02
N PHE A 35 18.05 12.07 12.87
CA PHE A 35 19.08 12.34 13.87
C PHE A 35 19.01 11.67 15.25
N LEU A 36 19.95 10.74 15.43
CA LEU A 36 20.61 10.49 16.71
C LEU A 36 21.22 11.80 17.22
N ASN A 37 20.82 12.25 18.41
CA ASN A 37 21.58 13.25 19.17
C ASN A 37 22.80 12.55 19.79
N SER A 38 23.94 12.67 19.12
CA SER A 38 25.26 12.47 19.71
C SER A 38 25.87 13.84 20.00
N ASP A 39 26.51 13.92 21.17
CA ASP A 39 27.57 14.87 21.55
C ASP A 39 27.05 16.22 22.12
N ASP A 40 27.31 16.67 23.36
CA ASP A 40 28.27 16.28 24.39
C ASP A 40 27.84 16.88 25.75
N ILE A 41 27.87 16.10 26.85
CA ILE A 41 28.37 16.60 28.15
C ILE A 41 29.17 15.46 28.81
N GLU A 42 30.49 15.66 28.88
CA GLU A 42 31.48 14.88 29.63
C GLU A 42 31.13 14.80 31.13
N ASN A 43 31.16 13.60 31.74
CA ASN A 43 31.88 13.28 32.99
C ASN A 43 31.86 11.75 33.26
N PRO A 44 32.70 11.18 34.16
CA PRO A 44 33.68 10.17 33.80
C PRO A 44 33.42 8.79 34.45
N SER A 45 33.90 7.74 33.76
CA SER A 45 34.26 6.42 34.30
C SER A 45 33.26 5.75 35.26
N ASP A 46 32.49 4.79 34.75
CA ASP A 46 32.22 3.57 35.53
C ASP A 46 32.17 2.35 34.59
N ASP A 47 32.84 1.30 35.05
CA ASP A 47 33.05 0.01 34.41
C ASP A 47 31.85 -0.89 34.67
N THR A 48 31.14 -1.30 33.62
CA THR A 48 30.44 -2.58 33.63
C THR A 48 30.36 -3.18 32.23
N ASN A 49 30.97 -4.38 32.09
CA ASN A 49 30.65 -5.38 31.08
C ASN A 49 29.13 -5.53 30.83
N GLY A 50 28.75 -5.54 29.55
CA GLY A 50 27.59 -6.22 28.95
C GLY A 50 27.92 -6.30 27.45
N ASP A 51 28.19 -7.44 26.83
CA ASP A 51 27.24 -8.53 26.52
C ASP A 51 25.86 -8.01 26.12
N ASP A 52 25.84 -7.20 25.06
CA ASP A 52 24.62 -6.97 24.30
C ASP A 52 24.65 -7.90 23.09
N THR A 53 24.15 -9.11 23.31
CA THR A 53 23.45 -9.84 22.25
C THR A 53 22.27 -8.96 21.87
N ASP A 54 22.32 -8.35 20.70
CA ASP A 54 21.14 -7.83 20.00
C ASP A 54 20.24 -9.04 19.67
N ASP A 55 19.49 -9.49 20.68
CA ASP A 55 18.28 -10.30 20.51
C ASP A 55 17.25 -9.36 19.88
N ASP A 56 17.34 -9.25 18.55
CA ASP A 56 16.30 -8.78 17.67
C ASP A 56 15.17 -9.82 17.72
N ASP A 57 14.44 -9.87 18.84
CA ASP A 57 13.13 -10.50 18.95
C ASP A 57 12.12 -9.59 18.23
N ASP A 58 12.33 -9.47 16.93
CA ASP A 58 11.42 -8.86 15.98
C ASP A 58 10.25 -9.83 15.80
N ASN A 59 9.38 -9.85 16.79
CA ASN A 59 8.06 -10.43 16.67
C ASN A 59 7.20 -9.46 15.85
N GLU A 60 7.58 -9.25 14.58
CA GLU A 60 6.72 -8.66 13.55
C GLU A 60 5.44 -9.49 13.53
N ALA A 61 4.39 -8.92 14.13
CA ALA A 61 3.09 -9.56 14.21
C ALA A 61 2.64 -9.87 12.78
N THR A 62 2.55 -11.15 12.45
CA THR A 62 2.16 -11.58 11.11
C THR A 62 0.72 -11.17 10.84
N VAL A 63 0.47 -10.56 9.67
CA VAL A 63 -0.88 -10.15 9.23
C VAL A 63 -1.88 -11.30 9.41
N ASN A 64 -2.99 -11.04 10.10
CA ASN A 64 -4.01 -12.05 10.41
C ASN A 64 -5.42 -11.63 10.01
N TYR A 65 -6.35 -12.58 10.05
CA TYR A 65 -7.71 -12.29 9.62
C TYR A 65 -8.44 -11.37 10.59
N VAL A 66 -8.35 -11.62 11.90
CA VAL A 66 -9.17 -10.91 12.90
C VAL A 66 -8.80 -9.44 13.00
N ASP A 67 -7.51 -9.14 13.04
CA ASP A 67 -7.01 -7.78 13.25
C ASP A 67 -6.99 -6.98 11.94
N ASP A 68 -6.59 -7.60 10.82
CA ASP A 68 -6.32 -6.86 9.59
C ASP A 68 -7.41 -7.02 8.51
N ILE A 69 -7.88 -8.25 8.27
CA ILE A 69 -8.73 -8.54 7.10
C ILE A 69 -10.22 -8.41 7.41
N GLN A 70 -10.66 -8.78 8.61
CA GLN A 70 -12.05 -8.72 9.03
C GLN A 70 -12.60 -7.28 8.96
N PRO A 71 -11.86 -6.23 9.41
CA PRO A 71 -12.30 -4.85 9.24
C PRO A 71 -12.54 -4.49 7.76
N ILE A 72 -11.65 -4.91 6.86
CA ILE A 72 -11.77 -4.68 5.41
C ILE A 72 -13.03 -5.36 4.87
N MET A 73 -13.24 -6.64 5.20
CA MET A 73 -14.44 -7.38 4.77
C MET A 73 -15.71 -6.68 5.23
N SER A 74 -15.75 -6.25 6.49
CA SER A 74 -16.91 -5.58 7.09
C SER A 74 -17.22 -4.23 6.42
N ALA A 75 -16.18 -3.44 6.11
CA ALA A 75 -16.34 -2.10 5.57
C ALA A 75 -16.65 -2.09 4.06
N ALA A 76 -16.04 -2.99 3.29
CA ALA A 76 -16.05 -2.94 1.83
C ALA A 76 -16.85 -4.05 1.15
N CYS A 77 -17.10 -5.18 1.83
CA CYS A 77 -17.61 -6.39 1.15
C CYS A 77 -19.00 -6.81 1.63
N THR A 78 -19.24 -6.83 2.94
CA THR A 78 -20.43 -7.47 3.54
C THR A 78 -21.76 -6.77 3.23
N THR A 79 -21.75 -5.52 2.76
CA THR A 79 -22.99 -4.83 2.33
C THR A 79 -23.72 -5.63 1.25
N CYS A 80 -22.99 -6.21 0.29
CA CYS A 80 -23.54 -7.10 -0.73
C CYS A 80 -23.26 -8.58 -0.40
N HIS A 81 -22.07 -8.87 0.14
CA HIS A 81 -21.65 -10.21 0.51
C HIS A 81 -22.00 -10.57 1.97
N GLY A 82 -23.16 -10.13 2.43
CA GLY A 82 -23.68 -10.43 3.77
C GLY A 82 -24.30 -11.83 3.84
N GLN A 83 -25.02 -12.09 4.93
CA GLN A 83 -25.80 -13.32 5.11
C GLN A 83 -27.28 -12.99 5.40
N PRO A 84 -28.20 -13.17 4.44
CA PRO A 84 -27.97 -13.68 3.09
C PRO A 84 -27.27 -12.64 2.17
N PRO A 85 -26.61 -13.08 1.09
CA PRO A 85 -26.07 -12.17 0.08
C PRO A 85 -27.17 -11.35 -0.59
N THR A 86 -26.85 -10.13 -0.96
CA THR A 86 -27.76 -9.18 -1.62
C THR A 86 -27.13 -8.60 -2.89
N ASN A 87 -27.90 -7.84 -3.67
CA ASN A 87 -27.41 -7.13 -4.87
C ASN A 87 -26.69 -8.03 -5.89
N GLY A 88 -27.10 -9.29 -6.00
CA GLY A 88 -26.53 -10.26 -6.95
C GLY A 88 -25.21 -10.88 -6.52
N ALA A 89 -24.76 -10.66 -5.29
CA ALA A 89 -23.61 -11.39 -4.73
C ALA A 89 -23.92 -12.90 -4.64
N PRO A 90 -23.02 -13.78 -5.14
CA PRO A 90 -23.27 -15.22 -5.17
C PRO A 90 -22.95 -15.92 -3.84
N SER A 91 -22.25 -15.25 -2.92
CA SER A 91 -21.75 -15.83 -1.67
C SER A 91 -21.60 -14.80 -0.57
N SER A 92 -21.64 -15.28 0.67
CA SER A 92 -21.41 -14.52 1.90
C SER A 92 -19.92 -14.50 2.28
N PHE A 93 -19.45 -13.39 2.87
CA PHE A 93 -18.10 -13.16 3.38
C PHE A 93 -18.12 -12.60 4.82
N VAL A 94 -18.94 -13.19 5.69
CA VAL A 94 -19.12 -12.73 7.09
C VAL A 94 -18.34 -13.55 8.11
N THR A 95 -17.66 -14.63 7.69
CA THR A 95 -16.82 -15.47 8.55
C THR A 95 -15.45 -15.70 7.94
N PHE A 96 -14.44 -15.95 8.79
CA PHE A 96 -13.09 -16.32 8.36
C PHE A 96 -13.12 -17.42 7.30
N SER A 97 -13.77 -18.54 7.60
CA SER A 97 -13.86 -19.69 6.71
C SER A 97 -14.46 -19.36 5.33
N GLN A 98 -15.42 -18.43 5.26
CA GLN A 98 -15.99 -18.00 3.98
C GLN A 98 -15.00 -17.18 3.15
N VAL A 99 -14.20 -16.35 3.82
CA VAL A 99 -13.20 -15.45 3.23
C VAL A 99 -11.94 -16.22 2.85
N SER A 100 -11.32 -16.97 3.77
CA SER A 100 -10.07 -17.71 3.55
C SER A 100 -10.18 -18.74 2.43
N GLN A 101 -11.29 -19.52 2.38
CA GLN A 101 -11.55 -20.46 1.29
C GLN A 101 -11.64 -19.80 -0.10
N ARG A 102 -11.86 -18.48 -0.16
CA ARG A 102 -12.04 -17.72 -1.40
C ARG A 102 -11.05 -16.58 -1.54
N ALA A 103 -10.00 -16.52 -0.72
CA ALA A 103 -9.12 -15.36 -0.62
C ALA A 103 -8.55 -14.94 -1.98
N ASN A 104 -8.01 -15.89 -2.75
CA ASN A 104 -7.55 -15.66 -4.12
C ASN A 104 -8.64 -15.15 -5.07
N SER A 105 -9.87 -15.65 -4.94
CA SER A 105 -11.00 -15.17 -5.75
C SER A 105 -11.39 -13.74 -5.36
N ILE A 106 -11.39 -13.41 -4.08
CA ILE A 106 -11.67 -12.06 -3.58
C ILE A 106 -10.59 -11.09 -4.09
N PHE A 107 -9.32 -11.44 -3.89
CA PHE A 107 -8.16 -10.67 -4.34
C PHE A 107 -8.22 -10.38 -5.84
N ASN A 108 -8.47 -11.41 -6.67
CA ASN A 108 -8.55 -11.24 -8.12
C ASN A 108 -9.64 -10.26 -8.56
N ARG A 109 -10.71 -10.09 -7.77
CA ARG A 109 -11.83 -9.19 -8.10
C ARG A 109 -11.56 -7.77 -7.61
N MET A 110 -10.94 -7.61 -6.44
CA MET A 110 -10.58 -6.29 -5.92
C MET A 110 -9.36 -5.68 -6.60
N ASN A 111 -8.49 -6.49 -7.20
CA ASN A 111 -7.33 -6.01 -7.93
C ASN A 111 -7.65 -5.52 -9.36
N LEU A 112 -8.88 -5.75 -9.85
CA LEU A 112 -9.31 -5.23 -11.16
C LEU A 112 -9.43 -3.70 -11.14
N SER A 113 -9.15 -3.08 -12.29
CA SER A 113 -9.36 -1.65 -12.49
C SER A 113 -10.83 -1.26 -12.28
N SER A 114 -11.08 -0.09 -11.71
CA SER A 114 -12.43 0.47 -11.55
C SER A 114 -13.23 0.44 -12.85
N GLY A 115 -14.45 -0.09 -12.79
CA GLY A 115 -15.34 -0.21 -13.95
C GLY A 115 -15.06 -1.40 -14.87
N ALA A 116 -13.99 -2.18 -14.63
CA ALA A 116 -13.79 -3.42 -15.36
C ALA A 116 -14.90 -4.44 -15.05
N PRO A 117 -15.29 -5.29 -16.01
CA PRO A 117 -16.30 -6.32 -15.77
C PRO A 117 -15.95 -7.21 -14.58
N GLY A 118 -16.78 -7.12 -13.53
CA GLY A 118 -16.60 -7.91 -12.32
C GLY A 118 -15.62 -7.34 -11.30
N ALA A 119 -15.11 -6.13 -11.49
CA ALA A 119 -14.38 -5.41 -10.45
C ALA A 119 -15.27 -5.24 -9.20
N MET A 120 -14.66 -5.45 -8.03
CA MET A 120 -15.34 -5.30 -6.75
C MET A 120 -14.49 -4.40 -5.82
N PRO A 121 -15.10 -3.50 -5.03
CA PRO A 121 -16.51 -3.15 -5.03
C PRO A 121 -16.98 -2.43 -6.31
N PRO A 122 -18.28 -2.46 -6.65
CA PRO A 122 -18.82 -1.73 -7.81
C PRO A 122 -18.70 -0.20 -7.68
N SER A 123 -18.58 0.31 -6.45
CA SER A 123 -18.38 1.73 -6.15
C SER A 123 -17.00 2.25 -6.54
N GLY A 124 -16.03 1.37 -6.81
CA GLY A 124 -14.67 1.73 -7.16
C GLY A 124 -13.66 0.83 -6.48
N ARG A 125 -12.46 0.78 -7.07
CA ARG A 125 -11.32 0.03 -6.53
C ARG A 125 -10.91 0.57 -5.16
N LEU A 126 -10.54 -0.36 -4.27
CA LEU A 126 -10.01 -0.05 -2.94
C LEU A 126 -8.63 0.61 -3.03
N PRO A 127 -8.18 1.31 -1.96
CA PRO A 127 -6.81 1.81 -1.86
C PRO A 127 -5.80 0.68 -2.07
N GLN A 128 -4.66 1.02 -2.68
CA GLN A 128 -3.63 0.02 -2.99
C GLN A 128 -3.13 -0.70 -1.73
N ALA A 129 -2.87 0.05 -0.66
CA ALA A 129 -2.44 -0.52 0.63
C ALA A 129 -3.43 -1.58 1.18
N THR A 130 -4.74 -1.40 0.97
CA THR A 130 -5.75 -2.40 1.37
C THR A 130 -5.67 -3.66 0.53
N ILE A 131 -5.37 -3.53 -0.76
CA ILE A 131 -5.19 -4.67 -1.68
C ILE A 131 -3.90 -5.42 -1.35
N ASP A 132 -2.84 -4.69 -1.04
CA ASP A 132 -1.54 -5.25 -0.66
C ASP A 132 -1.64 -6.01 0.67
N LEU A 133 -2.33 -5.46 1.67
CA LEU A 133 -2.55 -6.14 2.96
C LEU A 133 -3.33 -7.47 2.81
N VAL A 134 -4.30 -7.52 1.89
CA VAL A 134 -4.99 -8.79 1.56
C VAL A 134 -4.05 -9.77 0.85
N GLN A 135 -3.16 -9.30 -0.03
CA GLN A 135 -2.17 -10.13 -0.70
C GLN A 135 -1.16 -10.70 0.31
N GLU A 136 -0.67 -9.87 1.22
CA GLU A 136 0.26 -10.26 2.28
C GLU A 136 -0.35 -11.34 3.19
N TRP A 137 -1.61 -11.15 3.61
CA TRP A 137 -2.34 -12.18 4.35
C TRP A 137 -2.50 -13.50 3.58
N ILE A 138 -2.72 -13.44 2.26
CA ILE A 138 -2.77 -14.63 1.41
C ILE A 138 -1.41 -15.32 1.34
N ASP A 139 -0.33 -14.55 1.19
CA ASP A 139 1.04 -15.04 1.09
C ASP A 139 1.52 -15.65 2.41
N ALA A 140 1.04 -15.15 3.55
CA ALA A 140 1.24 -15.72 4.88
C ALA A 140 0.44 -17.01 5.12
N GLY A 141 -0.37 -17.47 4.16
CA GLY A 141 -1.16 -18.70 4.28
C GLY A 141 -2.53 -18.51 4.93
N THR A 142 -3.06 -17.29 4.95
CA THR A 142 -4.37 -16.91 5.51
C THR A 142 -4.56 -17.27 7.00
N PRO A 143 -3.63 -16.88 7.90
CA PRO A 143 -3.80 -17.12 9.33
C PRO A 143 -5.07 -16.45 9.86
N GLU A 144 -5.75 -17.10 10.80
CA GLU A 144 -6.94 -16.54 11.45
C GLU A 144 -6.54 -15.52 12.53
N GLU A 145 -5.51 -15.85 13.30
CA GLU A 145 -4.89 -15.08 14.40
C GLU A 145 -3.36 -15.12 14.26
#